data_AF-W6S6X5-F1
#
_entry.id   AF-W6S6X5-F1
#
_cell.length_a   1.000
_cell.length_b   1.000
_cell.length_c   1.000
_cell.angle_alpha   90.00
_cell.angle_beta   90.00
_cell.angle_gamma   90.00
#
_symmetry.space_group_name_H-M   'P 1'
#
loop_
_entity.id
_entity.type
_entity.pdbx_description
1 polymer ?
#
loop_
_entity_poly.entity_id
_entity_poly.type
_entity_poly.pdbx_seq_one_letter_code
_entity_poly.pdbx_strand_id
1 'polypeptide(L)'
;MPGFLPVIGRTVKEAADKLAELDQWTELKSAMPLLEERIGHPLADYDLDGPLPHLPISDQLRSRADLLTALARRENLTIRQLALRVAAGRGHHIMLGTPVEIADRMEQWFEGRAADGFNVMPPFFPDGLEDFTHLVVPVLQERGLFRTEYSDSTLRDHLGLIRPAMLDVALAWSGAANRPTHHRS
;
A
#
# COMPACT_ATOMS: atom_id res chain seq x y z
N MET A 1 6.45 5.94 1.23
CA MET A 1 5.41 6.13 0.19
C MET A 1 4.28 5.15 0.47
N PRO A 2 3.04 5.61 0.71
CA PRO A 2 1.92 4.71 0.95
C PRO A 2 1.60 3.87 -0.28
N GLY A 3 1.25 2.61 -0.06
CA GLY A 3 0.78 1.71 -1.10
C GLY A 3 -0.70 1.41 -0.96
N PHE A 4 -1.40 1.35 -2.08
CA PHE A 4 -2.81 0.96 -2.11
C PHE A 4 -3.13 0.07 -3.31
N LEU A 5 -4.19 -0.72 -3.16
CA LEU A 5 -4.76 -1.56 -4.19
C LEU A 5 -6.07 -0.90 -4.67
N PRO A 6 -6.11 -0.34 -5.89
CA PRO A 6 -7.33 0.22 -6.44
C PRO A 6 -8.28 -0.89 -6.92
N VAL A 7 -9.55 -0.80 -6.54
CA VAL A 7 -10.64 -1.53 -7.20
C VAL A 7 -11.60 -0.49 -7.76
N ILE A 8 -11.57 -0.32 -9.08
CA ILE A 8 -12.23 0.79 -9.78
C ILE A 8 -13.44 0.25 -10.54
N GLY A 9 -14.59 0.88 -10.34
CA GLY A 9 -15.78 0.67 -11.16
C GLY A 9 -16.36 2.00 -11.58
N ARG A 10 -17.12 2.07 -12.67
CA ARG A 10 -17.84 3.29 -13.07
C ARG A 10 -18.91 3.68 -12.06
N THR A 11 -19.33 2.72 -11.23
CA THR A 11 -20.17 2.93 -10.05
C THR A 11 -19.55 2.22 -8.85
N VAL A 12 -19.92 2.64 -7.64
CA VAL A 12 -19.52 1.97 -6.39
C VAL A 12 -19.95 0.50 -6.39
N LYS A 13 -21.14 0.21 -6.94
CA LYS A 13 -21.63 -1.17 -7.07
C LYS A 13 -20.72 -2.01 -7.97
N GLU A 14 -20.33 -1.49 -9.13
CA GLU A 14 -19.42 -2.21 -10.04
C GLU A 14 -18.07 -2.49 -9.35
N ALA A 15 -17.53 -1.52 -8.61
CA ALA A 15 -16.29 -1.72 -7.85
C ALA A 15 -16.46 -2.79 -6.76
N ALA A 16 -17.60 -2.81 -6.07
CA ALA A 16 -17.94 -3.84 -5.08
C ALA A 16 -18.11 -5.23 -5.70
N ASP A 17 -18.78 -5.33 -6.86
CA ASP A 17 -18.96 -6.58 -7.58
C ASP A 17 -17.60 -7.12 -8.08
N LYS A 18 -16.72 -6.25 -8.60
CA LYS A 18 -15.34 -6.61 -8.96
C LYS A 18 -14.54 -7.13 -7.76
N LEU A 19 -14.64 -6.48 -6.60
CA LEU A 19 -13.97 -6.98 -5.39
C LEU A 19 -14.49 -8.37 -4.99
N ALA A 20 -15.81 -8.56 -5.03
CA ALA A 20 -16.42 -9.85 -4.71
C ALA A 20 -15.99 -10.96 -5.68
N GLU A 21 -15.78 -10.65 -6.96
CA GLU A 21 -15.22 -11.58 -7.95
C GLU A 21 -13.76 -11.92 -7.64
N LEU A 22 -12.92 -10.93 -7.33
CA LEU A 22 -11.52 -11.15 -6.95
C LEU A 22 -11.39 -12.02 -5.69
N ASP A 23 -12.30 -11.83 -4.73
CA ASP A 23 -12.38 -12.63 -3.52
C ASP A 23 -12.64 -14.12 -3.83
N GLN A 24 -13.38 -14.43 -4.90
CA GLN A 24 -13.62 -15.83 -5.33
C GLN A 24 -12.36 -16.52 -5.85
N TRP A 25 -11.37 -15.77 -6.31
CA TRP A 25 -10.10 -16.34 -6.79
C TRP A 25 -9.12 -16.62 -5.65
N THR A 26 -9.43 -16.16 -4.43
CA THR A 26 -8.57 -16.33 -3.26
C THR A 26 -9.03 -17.54 -2.44
N GLU A 27 -8.15 -18.54 -2.33
CA GLU A 27 -8.43 -19.68 -1.47
C GLU A 27 -8.38 -19.28 0.00
N LEU A 28 -9.49 -19.45 0.72
CA LEU A 28 -9.57 -19.16 2.16
C LEU A 28 -8.47 -19.87 2.97
N LYS A 29 -8.11 -21.10 2.58
CA LYS A 29 -7.05 -21.89 3.23
C LYS A 29 -5.69 -21.17 3.20
N SER A 30 -5.43 -20.39 2.16
CA SER A 30 -4.22 -19.58 2.02
C SER A 30 -4.34 -18.21 2.71
N ALA A 31 -5.57 -17.69 2.85
CA ALA A 31 -5.84 -16.39 3.46
C ALA A 31 -5.89 -16.42 4.99
N MET A 32 -6.43 -17.50 5.60
CA MET A 32 -6.59 -17.61 7.05
C MET A 32 -5.27 -17.53 7.82
N PRO A 33 -4.19 -18.24 7.45
CA PRO A 33 -2.92 -18.15 8.18
C PRO A 33 -2.36 -16.72 8.21
N LEU A 34 -2.54 -15.94 7.13
CA LEU A 34 -2.12 -14.54 7.07
C LEU A 34 -2.93 -13.65 8.00
N LEU A 35 -4.23 -13.92 8.15
CA LEU A 35 -5.09 -13.20 9.09
C LEU A 35 -4.70 -13.52 10.54
N GLU A 36 -4.57 -14.81 10.87
CA GLU A 36 -4.21 -15.29 12.20
C GLU A 36 -2.84 -14.76 12.63
N GLU A 37 -1.85 -14.75 11.73
CA GLU A 37 -0.55 -14.14 11.96
C GLU A 37 -0.71 -12.65 12.32
N ARG A 38 -1.46 -11.88 11.53
CA ARG A 38 -1.58 -10.43 11.69
C ARG A 38 -2.42 -9.99 12.88
N ILE A 39 -3.43 -10.78 13.23
CA ILE A 39 -4.26 -10.58 14.43
C ILE A 39 -3.55 -11.14 15.68
N GLY A 40 -2.69 -12.13 15.52
CA GLY A 40 -1.95 -12.80 16.59
C GLY A 40 -2.75 -13.85 17.35
N HIS A 41 -3.86 -14.35 16.78
CA HIS A 41 -4.71 -15.38 17.40
C HIS A 41 -5.21 -16.39 16.37
N PRO A 42 -5.30 -17.68 16.75
CA PRO A 42 -5.98 -18.67 15.93
C PRO A 42 -7.48 -18.37 15.87
N LEU A 43 -8.08 -18.61 14.71
CA LEU A 43 -9.49 -18.34 14.43
C LEU A 43 -10.28 -19.61 14.03
N ALA A 44 -9.65 -20.78 14.08
CA ALA A 44 -10.23 -22.06 13.66
C ALA A 44 -11.55 -22.44 14.38
N ASP A 45 -11.73 -22.01 15.63
CA ASP A 45 -12.91 -22.36 16.45
C ASP A 45 -14.08 -21.37 16.32
N TYR A 46 -13.93 -20.31 15.52
CA TYR A 46 -14.97 -19.30 15.34
C TYR A 46 -15.78 -19.52 14.06
N ASP A 47 -17.02 -19.05 14.07
CA ASP A 47 -17.85 -18.99 12.87
C ASP A 47 -17.25 -18.00 11.85
N LEU A 48 -16.77 -18.54 10.73
CA LEU A 48 -16.10 -17.74 9.69
C LEU A 48 -17.05 -16.76 8.99
N ASP A 49 -18.34 -17.03 9.03
CA ASP A 49 -19.39 -16.17 8.48
C ASP A 49 -19.99 -15.23 9.54
N GLY A 50 -19.47 -15.29 10.78
CA GLY A 50 -19.72 -14.36 11.86
C GLY A 50 -18.71 -13.20 11.93
N PRO A 51 -18.97 -12.19 12.78
CA PRO A 51 -18.08 -11.06 12.98
C PRO A 51 -16.81 -11.48 13.74
N LEU A 52 -15.73 -10.69 13.59
CA LEU A 52 -14.51 -10.90 14.36
C LEU A 52 -14.80 -10.76 15.88
N PRO A 53 -14.48 -11.77 16.70
CA PRO A 53 -14.71 -11.74 18.14
C PRO A 53 -13.83 -10.70 18.85
N HIS A 54 -14.15 -10.41 20.11
CA HIS A 54 -13.23 -9.69 20.98
C HIS A 54 -12.06 -10.60 21.36
N LEU A 55 -10.91 -10.37 20.73
CA LEU A 55 -9.69 -11.13 20.96
C LEU A 55 -8.81 -10.44 22.02
N PRO A 56 -8.01 -11.21 22.78
CA PRO A 56 -6.99 -10.65 23.66
C PRO A 56 -5.99 -9.78 22.88
N ILE A 57 -5.32 -8.86 23.56
CA ILE A 57 -4.33 -8.02 22.89
C ILE A 57 -3.10 -8.87 22.55
N SER A 58 -2.70 -8.89 21.28
CA SER A 58 -1.44 -9.50 20.83
C SER A 58 -0.26 -8.56 21.10
N ASP A 59 0.82 -9.08 21.66
CA ASP A 59 2.04 -8.30 21.95
C ASP A 59 2.99 -8.16 20.76
N GLN A 60 2.86 -9.00 19.72
CA GLN A 60 3.80 -9.01 18.59
C GLN A 60 3.36 -8.08 17.45
N LEU A 61 2.06 -7.92 17.22
CA LEU A 61 1.50 -7.16 16.09
C LEU A 61 0.34 -6.23 16.49
N ARG A 62 0.38 -5.68 17.71
CA ARG A 62 -0.68 -4.82 18.29
C ARG A 62 -1.24 -3.79 17.30
N SER A 63 -0.37 -2.97 16.71
CA SER A 63 -0.77 -1.93 15.75
C SER A 63 -1.53 -2.49 14.54
N ARG A 64 -1.12 -3.65 14.03
CA ARG A 64 -1.78 -4.31 12.90
C ARG A 64 -3.11 -4.95 13.33
N ALA A 65 -3.13 -5.64 14.46
CA ALA A 65 -4.33 -6.26 15.02
C ALA A 65 -5.42 -5.21 15.31
N ASP A 66 -5.04 -4.07 15.88
CA ASP A 66 -5.95 -2.95 16.15
C ASP A 66 -6.53 -2.38 14.84
N LEU A 67 -5.68 -2.17 13.82
CA LEU A 67 -6.13 -1.68 12.52
C LEU A 67 -7.09 -2.65 11.84
N LEU A 68 -6.81 -3.96 11.87
CA LEU A 68 -7.68 -4.97 11.28
C LEU A 68 -8.98 -5.15 12.05
N THR A 69 -8.94 -5.05 13.39
CA THR A 69 -10.14 -5.09 14.24
C THR A 69 -11.03 -3.87 13.99
N ALA A 70 -10.44 -2.68 13.89
CA ALA A 70 -11.16 -1.46 13.56
C ALA A 70 -11.77 -1.52 12.15
N LEU A 71 -11.02 -2.04 11.17
CA LEU A 71 -11.50 -2.28 9.80
C LEU A 71 -12.71 -3.22 9.79
N ALA A 72 -12.58 -4.38 10.43
CA ALA A 72 -13.65 -5.39 10.49
C ALA A 72 -14.93 -4.81 11.09
N ARG A 73 -14.82 -4.00 12.16
CA ARG A 73 -15.97 -3.35 12.80
C ARG A 73 -16.57 -2.25 11.93
N ARG A 74 -15.74 -1.38 11.36
CA ARG A 74 -16.19 -0.25 10.53
C ARG A 74 -16.98 -0.72 9.31
N GLU A 75 -16.52 -1.81 8.69
CA GLU A 75 -17.12 -2.36 7.46
C GLU A 75 -18.04 -3.56 7.73
N ASN A 76 -18.28 -3.92 8.99
CA ASN A 76 -19.10 -5.07 9.40
C ASN A 76 -18.71 -6.37 8.68
N LEU A 77 -17.41 -6.65 8.60
CA LEU A 77 -16.86 -7.79 7.88
C LEU A 77 -16.98 -9.07 8.69
N THR A 78 -17.29 -10.18 8.02
CA THR A 78 -17.11 -11.52 8.57
C THR A 78 -15.62 -11.87 8.69
N ILE A 79 -15.28 -12.88 9.49
CA ILE A 79 -13.88 -13.37 9.56
C ILE A 79 -13.38 -13.80 8.18
N ARG A 80 -14.23 -14.47 7.39
CA ARG A 80 -13.94 -14.86 6.00
C ARG A 80 -13.60 -13.64 5.15
N GLN A 81 -14.47 -12.63 5.15
CA GLN A 81 -14.25 -11.40 4.37
C GLN A 81 -12.98 -10.66 4.81
N LEU A 82 -12.73 -10.60 6.12
CA LEU A 82 -11.51 -9.99 6.66
C LEU A 82 -10.25 -10.75 6.21
N ALA A 83 -10.29 -12.08 6.20
CA ALA A 83 -9.17 -12.91 5.74
C ALA A 83 -8.88 -12.67 4.26
N LEU A 84 -9.91 -12.69 3.42
CA LEU A 84 -9.80 -12.41 1.99
C LEU A 84 -9.26 -11.00 1.75
N ARG A 85 -9.75 -9.99 2.49
CA ARG A 85 -9.24 -8.61 2.42
C ARG A 85 -7.76 -8.49 2.75
N VAL A 86 -7.33 -9.20 3.80
CA VAL A 86 -5.94 -9.24 4.26
C VAL A 86 -5.02 -9.89 3.23
N ALA A 87 -5.50 -10.94 2.57
CA ALA A 87 -4.80 -11.64 1.49
C ALA A 87 -4.74 -10.80 0.20
N ALA A 88 -5.88 -10.28 -0.27
CA ALA A 88 -6.01 -9.50 -1.49
C ALA A 88 -5.15 -8.23 -1.47
N GLY A 89 -5.22 -7.45 -0.37
CA GLY A 89 -4.40 -6.25 -0.23
C GLY A 89 -2.91 -6.54 0.00
N ARG A 90 -2.52 -7.80 0.25
CA ARG A 90 -1.20 -8.19 0.80
C ARG A 90 -0.78 -7.36 2.02
N GLY A 91 -1.74 -6.77 2.74
CA GLY A 91 -1.49 -5.88 3.89
C GLY A 91 -1.45 -4.37 3.56
N HIS A 92 -1.71 -3.99 2.32
CA HIS A 92 -1.91 -2.62 1.88
C HIS A 92 -3.40 -2.26 1.86
N HIS A 93 -3.67 -0.95 1.80
CA HIS A 93 -5.02 -0.42 1.82
C HIS A 93 -5.74 -0.74 0.51
N ILE A 94 -6.93 -1.36 0.58
CA ILE A 94 -7.81 -1.48 -0.60
C ILE A 94 -8.61 -0.19 -0.70
N MET A 95 -8.50 0.47 -1.85
CA MET A 95 -9.25 1.68 -2.15
C MET A 95 -10.30 1.32 -3.21
N LEU A 96 -11.54 1.17 -2.76
CA LEU A 96 -12.69 0.79 -3.58
C LEU A 96 -13.54 2.02 -3.89
N GLY A 97 -13.91 2.22 -5.15
CA GLY A 97 -14.78 3.32 -5.55
C GLY A 97 -14.77 3.63 -7.04
N THR A 98 -15.37 4.78 -7.35
CA THR A 98 -15.35 5.37 -8.70
C THR A 98 -14.01 6.07 -8.98
N PRO A 99 -13.65 6.34 -10.25
CA PRO A 99 -12.40 7.01 -10.57
C PRO A 99 -12.24 8.36 -9.86
N VAL A 100 -13.35 9.11 -9.75
CA VAL A 100 -13.43 10.38 -9.01
C VAL A 100 -13.17 10.16 -7.52
N GLU A 101 -13.82 9.18 -6.89
CA GLU A 101 -13.63 8.89 -5.45
C GLU A 101 -12.21 8.41 -5.12
N ILE A 102 -11.55 7.68 -6.04
CA ILE A 102 -10.14 7.30 -5.88
C ILE A 102 -9.25 8.55 -5.98
N ALA A 103 -9.47 9.40 -6.99
CA ALA A 103 -8.73 10.65 -7.15
C ALA A 103 -8.92 11.60 -5.95
N ASP A 104 -10.15 11.73 -5.43
CA ASP A 104 -10.47 12.54 -4.25
C ASP A 104 -9.65 12.11 -3.02
N ARG A 105 -9.52 10.79 -2.79
CA ARG A 105 -8.73 10.27 -1.67
C ARG A 105 -7.24 10.49 -1.87
N MET A 106 -6.74 10.35 -3.10
CA MET A 106 -5.34 10.63 -3.43
C MET A 106 -5.01 12.11 -3.23
N GLU A 107 -5.89 13.00 -3.71
CA GLU A 107 -5.81 14.46 -3.53
C GLU A 107 -5.82 14.82 -2.05
N GLN A 108 -6.76 14.28 -1.27
CA GLN A 108 -6.82 14.52 0.18
C GLN A 108 -5.51 14.15 0.89
N TRP A 109 -4.89 13.03 0.53
CA TRP A 109 -3.61 12.63 1.13
C TRP A 109 -2.45 13.51 0.66
N PHE A 110 -2.47 13.97 -0.59
CA PHE A 110 -1.46 14.86 -1.13
C PHE A 110 -1.54 16.26 -0.49
N GLU A 111 -2.71 16.91 -0.53
CA GLU A 111 -2.94 18.23 0.06
C GLU A 111 -2.78 18.23 1.58
N GLY A 112 -3.21 17.14 2.23
CA GLY A 112 -3.01 16.90 3.65
C GLY A 112 -1.56 16.59 4.05
N ARG A 113 -0.61 16.60 3.10
CA ARG A 113 0.82 16.27 3.30
C ARG A 113 1.04 14.89 3.91
N ALA A 114 0.11 13.97 3.69
CA ALA A 114 0.23 12.58 4.10
C ALA A 114 1.03 11.74 3.08
N ALA A 115 1.12 12.19 1.82
CA ALA A 115 1.84 11.50 0.75
C ALA A 115 2.33 12.44 -0.35
N ASP A 116 3.60 12.32 -0.75
CA ASP A 116 4.15 12.99 -1.95
C ASP A 116 4.07 12.11 -3.21
N GLY A 117 3.53 10.90 -3.07
CA GLY A 117 3.44 9.89 -4.12
C GLY A 117 2.84 8.59 -3.60
N PHE A 118 2.54 7.66 -4.50
CA PHE A 118 1.85 6.41 -4.17
C PHE A 118 2.47 5.21 -4.87
N ASN A 119 2.46 4.07 -4.18
CA ASN A 119 2.68 2.77 -4.82
C ASN A 119 1.32 2.19 -5.21
N VAL A 120 0.98 2.26 -6.50
CA VAL A 120 -0.27 1.73 -7.03
C VAL A 120 -0.08 0.24 -7.34
N MET A 121 -0.86 -0.62 -6.69
CA MET A 121 -0.76 -2.07 -6.83
C MET A 121 -2.08 -2.65 -7.34
N PRO A 122 -2.31 -2.67 -8.66
CA PRO A 122 -3.51 -3.25 -9.24
C PRO A 122 -3.72 -4.71 -8.79
N PRO A 123 -4.98 -5.13 -8.54
CA PRO A 123 -5.28 -6.50 -8.10
C PRO A 123 -5.04 -7.56 -9.17
N PHE A 124 -5.12 -7.19 -10.45
CA PHE A 124 -4.94 -8.08 -11.60
C PHE A 124 -4.38 -7.28 -12.79
N PHE A 125 -3.76 -7.99 -13.73
CA PHE A 125 -3.11 -7.42 -14.91
C PHE A 125 -3.60 -8.10 -16.19
N PRO A 126 -3.64 -7.37 -17.33
CA PRO A 126 -3.30 -5.94 -17.46
C PRO A 126 -4.44 -5.00 -17.03
N ASP A 127 -5.68 -5.47 -17.11
CA ASP A 127 -6.91 -4.69 -16.97
C ASP A 127 -6.99 -3.82 -15.71
N GLY A 128 -6.54 -4.31 -14.54
CA GLY A 128 -6.56 -3.51 -13.31
C GLY A 128 -5.62 -2.30 -13.36
N LEU A 129 -4.50 -2.41 -14.09
CA LEU A 129 -3.62 -1.27 -14.36
C LEU A 129 -4.26 -0.34 -15.39
N GLU A 130 -4.85 -0.90 -16.44
CA GLU A 130 -5.54 -0.12 -17.48
C GLU A 130 -6.71 0.68 -16.92
N ASP A 131 -7.51 0.11 -16.01
CA ASP A 131 -8.57 0.81 -15.29
C ASP A 131 -8.00 2.04 -14.56
N PHE A 132 -6.86 1.90 -13.88
CA PHE A 132 -6.22 3.03 -13.20
C PHE A 132 -5.71 4.09 -14.19
N THR A 133 -4.98 3.68 -15.24
CA THR A 133 -4.38 4.60 -16.19
C THR A 133 -5.39 5.28 -17.11
N HIS A 134 -6.49 4.61 -17.45
CA HIS A 134 -7.51 5.14 -18.35
C HIS A 134 -8.63 5.89 -17.63
N LEU A 135 -8.89 5.58 -16.34
CA LEU A 135 -10.01 6.18 -15.61
C LEU A 135 -9.56 7.16 -14.53
N VAL A 136 -8.51 6.84 -13.75
CA VAL A 136 -8.08 7.68 -12.61
C VAL A 136 -7.05 8.72 -13.01
N VAL A 137 -6.03 8.33 -13.79
CA VAL A 137 -4.96 9.26 -14.21
C VAL A 137 -5.50 10.50 -14.95
N PRO A 138 -6.48 10.41 -15.87
CA PRO A 138 -7.05 11.60 -16.50
C PRO A 138 -7.68 12.57 -15.51
N VAL A 139 -8.38 12.06 -14.48
CA VAL A 139 -8.96 12.91 -13.42
C VAL A 139 -7.86 13.63 -12.63
N LEU A 140 -6.77 12.93 -12.30
CA LEU A 140 -5.63 13.55 -11.63
C LEU A 140 -4.93 14.60 -12.51
N GLN A 141 -4.84 14.37 -13.81
CA GLN A 141 -4.29 15.33 -14.78
C GLN A 141 -5.16 16.57 -14.91
N GLU A 142 -6.48 16.41 -15.02
CA GLU A 142 -7.45 17.52 -15.04
C GLU A 142 -7.35 18.40 -13.79
N ARG A 143 -7.01 17.81 -12.64
CA ARG A 143 -6.79 18.51 -11.37
C ARG A 143 -5.37 19.08 -11.20
N GLY A 144 -4.46 18.84 -12.14
CA GLY A 144 -3.06 19.24 -12.04
C GLY A 144 -2.25 18.48 -10.97
N LEU A 145 -2.76 17.33 -10.51
CA LEU A 145 -2.11 16.45 -9.52
C LEU A 145 -1.19 15.41 -10.16
N PHE A 146 -1.25 15.25 -11.49
CA PHE A 146 -0.38 14.34 -12.22
C PHE A 146 0.10 14.98 -13.52
N ARG A 147 1.33 14.69 -13.89
CA ARG A 147 1.93 15.19 -15.13
C ARG A 147 1.20 14.64 -16.37
N THR A 148 1.15 15.47 -17.41
CA THR A 148 0.63 15.08 -18.74
C THR A 148 1.72 14.58 -19.68
N GLU A 149 2.97 14.97 -19.42
CA GLU A 149 4.14 14.58 -20.21
C GLU A 149 5.39 14.47 -19.32
N TYR A 150 6.41 13.79 -19.82
CA TYR A 150 7.72 13.73 -19.17
C TYR A 150 8.64 14.80 -19.79
N SER A 151 9.20 15.68 -18.96
CA SER A 151 10.08 16.77 -19.38
C SER A 151 11.56 16.38 -19.46
N ASP A 152 11.98 15.43 -18.62
CA ASP A 152 13.39 15.10 -18.40
C ASP A 152 13.75 13.69 -18.88
N SER A 153 15.01 13.30 -18.70
CA SER A 153 15.52 12.00 -19.17
C SER A 153 15.90 11.04 -18.04
N THR A 154 15.90 11.50 -16.79
CA THR A 154 16.30 10.67 -15.66
C THR A 154 15.20 10.60 -14.60
N LEU A 155 15.12 9.46 -13.91
CA LEU A 155 14.22 9.27 -12.78
C LEU A 155 14.42 10.35 -11.70
N ARG A 156 15.66 10.80 -11.50
CA ARG A 156 15.98 11.83 -10.51
C ARG A 156 15.27 13.14 -10.84
N ASP A 157 15.36 13.56 -12.09
CA ASP A 157 14.77 14.81 -12.57
C ASP A 157 13.24 14.72 -12.50
N HIS A 158 12.66 13.59 -12.89
CA HIS A 158 11.22 13.32 -12.76
C HIS A 158 10.67 13.33 -11.33
N LEU A 159 11.55 13.19 -10.33
CA LEU A 159 11.22 13.25 -8.90
C LEU A 159 11.59 14.62 -8.29
N GLY A 160 12.08 15.58 -9.08
CA GLY A 160 12.49 16.90 -8.61
C GLY A 160 13.71 16.88 -7.67
N LEU A 161 14.54 15.84 -7.77
CA LEU A 161 15.64 15.62 -6.83
C LEU A 161 16.92 16.31 -7.29
N ILE A 162 17.55 17.06 -6.39
CA ILE A 162 18.84 17.73 -6.67
C ILE A 162 19.93 16.67 -6.86
N ARG A 163 20.76 16.84 -7.91
CA ARG A 163 21.94 16.00 -8.10
C ARG A 163 22.93 16.23 -6.94
N PRO A 164 23.34 15.19 -6.20
CA PRO A 164 24.35 15.35 -5.16
C PRO A 164 25.64 15.89 -5.78
N ALA A 165 26.28 16.85 -5.11
CA ALA A 165 27.63 17.23 -5.47
C ALA A 165 28.52 15.98 -5.37
N MET A 166 29.41 15.81 -6.36
CA MET A 166 30.46 14.81 -6.25
C MET A 166 31.26 15.13 -4.99
N LEU A 167 31.30 14.20 -4.03
CA LEU A 167 32.26 14.29 -2.93
C LEU A 167 33.65 14.32 -3.56
N ASP A 168 34.47 15.31 -3.19
CA ASP A 168 35.85 15.40 -3.65
C ASP A 168 36.67 14.28 -3.00
N VAL A 169 36.72 13.13 -3.69
CA VAL A 169 37.34 11.90 -3.19
C VAL A 169 38.84 12.09 -2.93
N ALA A 170 39.47 13.12 -3.51
CA ALA A 170 40.89 13.43 -3.31
C ALA A 170 41.22 13.88 -1.87
N LEU A 171 40.29 14.53 -1.16
CA LEU A 171 40.50 14.97 0.22
C LEU A 171 40.21 13.87 1.26
N ALA A 172 39.36 12.90 0.93
CA ALA A 172 39.01 11.81 1.85
C ALA A 172 40.12 10.76 1.99
N TRP A 173 40.97 10.61 0.97
CA TRP A 173 42.02 9.59 0.95
C TRP A 173 43.39 10.08 1.45
N SER A 174 43.64 11.38 1.47
CA SER A 174 44.90 11.98 1.95
C SER A 174 45.02 12.02 3.48
N GLY A 175 43.92 11.89 4.22
CA GLY A 175 43.92 11.85 5.70
C GLY A 175 44.22 10.48 6.33
N ALA A 176 44.17 9.39 5.57
CA ALA A 176 44.32 8.03 6.10
C ALA A 176 45.79 7.54 6.16
N ALA A 177 46.70 8.21 5.44
CA ALA A 177 48.08 7.73 5.26
C ALA A 177 49.06 8.08 6.39
N ASN A 178 48.64 8.82 7.43
CA ASN A 178 49.56 9.36 8.45
C ASN A 178 49.24 8.90 9.88
N ARG A 179 49.01 7.59 10.09
CA ARG A 179 49.03 7.00 11.45
C ARG A 179 50.38 6.32 11.70
N PRO A 180 51.20 6.80 12.66
CA PRO A 180 52.46 6.15 12.99
C PRO A 180 52.20 4.79 13.69
N THR A 181 52.82 3.73 13.17
CA THR A 181 52.80 2.40 13.77
C THR A 181 53.68 2.39 15.03
N HIS A 182 53.07 2.36 16.21
CA HIS A 182 53.80 2.06 17.44
C HIS A 182 54.18 0.58 17.46
N HIS A 183 55.46 0.29 17.27
CA HIS A 183 56.05 -1.01 17.60
C HIS A 183 55.97 -1.23 19.11
N ARG A 184 55.29 -2.31 19.53
CA ARG A 184 55.39 -2.87 20.88
C ARG A 184 56.66 -3.71 20.98
N SER A 185 57.43 -3.48 22.04
CA SER A 185 58.39 -4.44 22.62
C SER A 185 57.72 -5.17 23.77
#